data_AF-C7QJ68-F1
#
_entry.id   AF-C7QJ68-F1
#
_cell.length_a   1.000
_cell.length_b   1.000
_cell.length_c   1.000
_cell.angle_alpha   90.00
_cell.angle_beta   90.00
_cell.angle_gamma   90.00
#
_symmetry.space_group_name_H-M   'P 1'
#
loop_
_entity.id
_entity.type
_entity.pdbx_description
1 polymer ?
#
loop_
_entity_poly.entity_id
_entity_poly.type
_entity_poly.pdbx_seq_one_letter_code
_entity_poly.pdbx_strand_id
1 'polypeptide(L)'
;MASQTARHKMAICFVGSAIVLVGWMVFLANTLHGAATVSHWSTVWIGLDTMEALALATLGILLVRHDHRARTAATVAATLFGMDAWFDVMLSQGGDFAQALVLAVVFEIPLAAACAGIARQTARWYDV
;
A
#
# COMPACT_ATOMS: atom_id res chain seq x y z
N MET A 1 -10.20 -24.39 12.43
CA MET A 1 -8.78 -24.50 12.02
C MET A 1 -8.49 -23.88 10.64
N ALA A 2 -9.36 -23.98 9.63
CA ALA A 2 -9.12 -23.41 8.29
C ALA A 2 -8.90 -21.87 8.23
N SER A 3 -9.32 -21.11 9.25
CA SER A 3 -9.19 -19.64 9.29
C SER A 3 -7.79 -19.14 9.66
N GLN A 4 -7.02 -19.91 10.43
CA GLN A 4 -5.72 -19.47 10.96
C GLN A 4 -4.62 -19.55 9.89
N THR A 5 -4.66 -20.59 9.06
CA THR A 5 -3.75 -20.80 7.94
C THR A 5 -3.99 -19.77 6.82
N ALA A 6 -5.24 -19.43 6.52
CA ALA A 6 -5.58 -18.41 5.53
C ALA A 6 -5.11 -17.00 5.97
N ARG A 7 -5.26 -16.67 7.26
CA ARG A 7 -4.79 -15.40 7.82
C ARG A 7 -3.26 -15.30 7.87
N HIS A 8 -2.56 -16.39 8.19
CA HIS A 8 -1.10 -16.41 8.11
C HIS A 8 -0.60 -16.19 6.68
N LYS A 9 -1.21 -16.86 5.70
CA LYS A 9 -0.88 -16.64 4.29
C LYS A 9 -1.09 -15.19 3.87
N MET A 10 -2.20 -14.57 4.31
CA MET A 10 -2.49 -13.17 4.02
C MET A 10 -1.49 -12.21 4.69
N ALA A 11 -1.10 -12.48 5.94
CA ALA A 11 -0.06 -11.71 6.62
C ALA A 11 1.30 -11.81 5.91
N ILE A 12 1.69 -13.02 5.47
CA ILE A 12 2.91 -13.24 4.67
C ILE A 12 2.82 -12.49 3.34
N CYS A 13 1.68 -12.49 2.66
CA CYS A 13 1.48 -11.72 1.44
C CYS A 13 1.69 -10.23 1.67
N PHE A 14 1.11 -9.64 2.72
CA PHE A 14 1.29 -8.20 3.00
C PHE A 14 2.73 -7.83 3.36
N VAL A 15 3.40 -8.65 4.17
CA VAL A 15 4.82 -8.44 4.47
C VAL A 15 5.67 -8.59 3.21
N GLY A 16 5.36 -9.56 2.35
CA GLY A 16 6.01 -9.74 1.05
C GLY A 16 5.81 -8.54 0.14
N SER A 17 4.58 -8.02 0.02
CA SER A 17 4.28 -6.81 -0.73
C SER A 17 5.06 -5.60 -0.20
N ALA A 18 5.16 -5.44 1.12
CA ALA A 18 5.96 -4.37 1.72
C ALA A 18 7.46 -4.47 1.35
N ILE A 19 8.03 -5.69 1.34
CA ILE A 19 9.43 -5.90 0.93
C ILE A 19 9.62 -5.57 -0.56
N VAL A 20 8.68 -6.00 -1.42
CA VAL A 20 8.71 -5.70 -2.86
C VAL A 20 8.62 -4.20 -3.10
N LEU A 21 7.73 -3.50 -2.40
CA LEU A 21 7.64 -2.04 -2.44
C LEU A 21 8.97 -1.39 -2.05
N VAL A 22 9.60 -1.82 -0.95
CA VAL A 22 10.92 -1.28 -0.55
C VAL A 22 11.99 -1.50 -1.63
N GLY A 23 11.98 -2.66 -2.30
CA GLY A 23 12.88 -2.90 -3.44
C GLY A 23 12.61 -1.96 -4.62
N TRP A 24 11.34 -1.72 -4.91
CA TRP A 24 10.90 -0.79 -5.96
C TRP A 24 11.28 0.67 -5.64
N MET A 25 11.16 1.10 -4.38
CA MET A 25 11.60 2.42 -3.90
C MET A 25 13.08 2.67 -4.22
N VAL A 26 13.94 1.70 -3.92
CA VAL A 26 15.38 1.80 -4.20
C VAL A 26 15.63 1.93 -5.70
N PHE A 27 14.88 1.21 -6.52
CA PHE A 27 14.98 1.32 -7.98
C PHE A 27 14.55 2.70 -8.48
N LEU A 28 13.37 3.19 -8.07
CA LEU A 28 12.84 4.52 -8.41
C LEU A 28 13.79 5.65 -7.97
N ALA A 29 14.35 5.57 -6.76
CA ALA A 29 15.29 6.57 -6.26
C ALA A 29 16.55 6.70 -7.14
N ASN A 30 16.98 5.61 -7.77
CA ASN A 30 18.12 5.61 -8.69
C ASN A 30 17.74 6.10 -10.10
N THR A 31 16.50 5.90 -10.56
CA THR A 31 16.06 6.26 -11.92
C THR A 31 15.47 7.67 -12.03
N LEU A 32 14.83 8.21 -10.99
CA LEU A 32 14.23 9.56 -10.99
C LEU A 32 15.24 10.71 -10.85
N HIS A 33 16.53 10.43 -10.61
CA HIS A 33 17.58 11.44 -10.43
C HIS A 33 17.74 12.43 -11.62
N GLY A 34 17.20 12.11 -12.80
CA GLY A 34 17.29 12.94 -14.01
C GLY A 34 16.16 13.95 -14.24
N ALA A 35 15.06 13.92 -13.48
CA ALA A 35 13.83 14.69 -13.79
C ALA A 35 13.61 15.96 -12.94
N ALA A 36 14.58 16.37 -12.13
CA ALA A 36 14.36 17.38 -11.08
C ALA A 36 14.34 18.83 -11.63
N THR A 37 13.15 19.37 -11.85
CA THR A 37 12.89 20.83 -11.89
C THR A 37 12.33 21.39 -10.57
N VAL A 38 12.02 20.52 -9.58
CA VAL A 38 11.47 20.89 -8.28
C VAL A 38 12.26 20.19 -7.17
N SER A 39 12.62 20.91 -6.09
CA SER A 39 13.34 20.32 -4.96
C SER A 39 12.50 19.24 -4.25
N HIS A 40 13.17 18.21 -3.73
CA HIS A 40 12.59 17.12 -2.94
C HIS A 40 11.64 16.14 -3.66
N TRP A 41 11.59 16.14 -5.01
CA TRP A 41 10.73 15.22 -5.78
C TRP A 41 10.85 13.75 -5.34
N SER A 42 12.08 13.21 -5.33
CA SER A 42 12.35 11.83 -4.87
C SER A 42 11.95 11.59 -3.41
N THR A 43 12.12 12.60 -2.54
CA THR A 43 11.80 12.48 -1.10
C THR A 43 10.31 12.34 -0.83
N VAL A 44 9.45 12.99 -1.62
CA VAL A 44 7.99 12.90 -1.47
C VAL A 44 7.51 11.48 -1.74
N TRP A 45 7.97 10.89 -2.84
CA TRP A 45 7.60 9.52 -3.23
C TRP A 45 8.10 8.49 -2.23
N ILE A 46 9.39 8.55 -1.85
CA ILE A 46 9.96 7.68 -0.80
C ILE A 46 9.19 7.81 0.52
N GLY A 47 8.72 9.02 0.85
CA GLY A 47 7.92 9.28 2.05
C GLY A 47 6.56 8.59 2.01
N LEU A 48 5.82 8.72 0.91
CA LEU A 48 4.52 8.08 0.70
C LEU A 48 4.65 6.56 0.76
N ASP A 49 5.56 6.02 -0.03
CA ASP A 49 5.98 4.62 -0.06
C ASP A 49 6.29 4.04 1.33
N THR A 50 7.07 4.77 2.13
CA THR A 50 7.40 4.38 3.51
C THR A 50 6.15 4.31 4.39
N MET A 51 5.23 5.27 4.25
CA MET A 51 3.97 5.28 5.00
C MET A 51 3.09 4.09 4.62
N GLU A 52 3.03 3.70 3.35
CA GLU A 52 2.30 2.52 2.88
C GLU A 52 2.86 1.23 3.45
N ALA A 53 4.18 1.05 3.38
CA ALA A 53 4.86 -0.12 3.93
C ALA A 53 4.61 -0.24 5.44
N LEU A 54 4.69 0.87 6.18
CA LEU A 54 4.37 0.90 7.61
C LEU A 54 2.91 0.59 7.90
N ALA A 55 1.97 1.10 7.09
CA ALA A 55 0.55 0.84 7.24
C ALA A 55 0.24 -0.65 7.02
N LEU A 56 0.79 -1.28 5.98
CA LEU A 56 0.64 -2.71 5.70
C LEU A 56 1.29 -3.58 6.78
N ALA A 57 2.50 -3.26 7.23
CA ALA A 57 3.17 -4.00 8.29
C ALA A 57 2.37 -3.93 9.59
N THR A 58 1.90 -2.73 9.96
CA THR A 58 1.04 -2.51 11.13
C THR A 58 -0.27 -3.30 11.01
N LEU A 59 -0.91 -3.26 9.85
CA LEU A 59 -2.13 -4.02 9.58
C LEU A 59 -1.90 -5.53 9.74
N GLY A 60 -0.85 -6.08 9.14
CA GLY A 60 -0.49 -7.50 9.24
C GLY A 60 -0.28 -7.94 10.69
N ILE A 61 0.47 -7.17 11.47
CA ILE A 61 0.73 -7.43 12.90
C ILE A 61 -0.58 -7.41 13.70
N LEU A 62 -1.42 -6.38 13.50
CA LEU A 62 -2.67 -6.24 14.25
C LEU A 62 -3.70 -7.33 13.90
N LEU A 63 -3.74 -7.78 12.64
CA LEU A 63 -4.58 -8.89 12.21
C LEU A 63 -4.17 -10.21 12.89
N VAL A 64 -2.88 -10.47 13.03
CA VAL A 64 -2.37 -11.67 13.75
C VAL A 64 -2.68 -11.58 15.24
N ARG A 65 -2.64 -10.37 15.82
CA ARG A 65 -2.94 -10.14 17.24
C ARG A 65 -4.43 -10.04 17.58
N HIS A 66 -5.31 -10.09 16.59
CA HIS A 66 -6.75 -9.87 16.77
C HIS A 66 -7.09 -8.53 17.47
N ASP A 67 -6.29 -7.49 17.21
CA ASP A 67 -6.47 -6.17 17.82
C ASP A 67 -7.51 -5.35 17.03
N HIS A 68 -8.41 -4.67 17.75
CA HIS A 68 -9.47 -3.84 17.16
C HIS A 68 -8.91 -2.68 16.32
N ARG A 69 -7.67 -2.26 16.61
CA ARG A 69 -6.95 -1.23 15.84
C ARG A 69 -6.62 -1.67 14.41
N ALA A 70 -6.72 -2.96 14.08
CA ALA A 70 -6.57 -3.46 12.71
C ALA A 70 -7.52 -2.74 11.74
N ARG A 71 -8.73 -2.34 12.19
CA ARG A 71 -9.66 -1.56 11.37
C ARG A 71 -9.05 -0.23 10.94
N THR A 72 -8.50 0.52 11.89
CA THR A 72 -7.88 1.83 11.62
C THR A 72 -6.68 1.68 10.71
N ALA A 73 -5.80 0.70 10.98
CA ALA A 73 -4.65 0.44 10.12
C ALA A 73 -5.06 0.06 8.68
N ALA A 74 -6.12 -0.73 8.53
CA ALA A 74 -6.66 -1.10 7.22
C ALA A 74 -7.23 0.11 6.47
N THR A 75 -7.96 0.99 7.15
CA THR A 75 -8.46 2.23 6.55
C THR A 75 -7.32 3.14 6.11
N VAL A 76 -6.28 3.30 6.95
CA VAL A 76 -5.10 4.10 6.61
C VAL A 76 -4.40 3.54 5.38
N ALA A 77 -4.13 2.23 5.33
CA ALA A 77 -3.52 1.59 4.17
C ALA A 77 -4.36 1.77 2.90
N ALA A 78 -5.68 1.60 3.00
CA ALA A 78 -6.58 1.81 1.86
C ALA A 78 -6.52 3.23 1.30
N THR A 79 -6.48 4.23 2.18
CA THR A 79 -6.37 5.63 1.78
C THR A 79 -5.03 5.93 1.12
N LEU A 80 -3.92 5.42 1.67
CA LEU A 80 -2.59 5.67 1.12
C LEU A 80 -2.45 5.10 -0.30
N PHE A 81 -2.80 3.83 -0.52
CA PHE A 81 -2.78 3.24 -1.87
C PHE A 81 -3.72 3.94 -2.85
N GLY A 82 -4.85 4.46 -2.38
CA GLY A 82 -5.74 5.26 -3.22
C GLY A 82 -5.13 6.61 -3.60
N MET A 83 -4.39 7.24 -2.68
CA MET A 83 -3.66 8.48 -2.95
C MET A 83 -2.46 8.24 -3.86
N ASP A 84 -1.74 7.14 -3.68
CA ASP A 84 -0.61 6.73 -4.52
C ASP A 84 -1.04 6.55 -5.98
N ALA A 85 -2.07 5.75 -6.22
CA ALA A 85 -2.68 5.58 -7.55
C ALA A 85 -3.13 6.89 -8.20
N TRP A 86 -3.70 7.78 -7.39
CA TRP A 86 -4.08 9.10 -7.88
C TRP A 86 -2.86 9.91 -8.28
N PHE A 87 -1.82 9.96 -7.43
CA PHE A 87 -0.61 10.73 -7.69
C PHE A 87 0.17 10.18 -8.88
N ASP A 88 0.36 8.87 -8.98
CA ASP A 88 1.08 8.22 -10.09
C ASP A 88 0.46 8.57 -11.43
N VAL A 89 -0.88 8.47 -11.55
CA VAL A 89 -1.59 8.82 -12.77
C VAL A 89 -1.48 10.32 -13.06
N MET A 90 -1.69 11.19 -12.05
CA MET A 90 -1.70 12.65 -12.24
C MET A 90 -0.33 13.27 -12.49
N LEU A 91 0.74 12.64 -11.99
CA LEU A 91 2.11 13.16 -12.09
C LEU A 91 2.94 12.47 -13.18
N SER A 92 2.39 11.43 -13.82
CA SER A 92 2.98 10.82 -15.00
C SER A 92 3.09 11.80 -16.17
N GLN A 93 4.17 11.69 -16.97
CA GLN A 93 4.41 12.54 -18.13
C GLN A 93 4.67 11.72 -19.39
N GLY A 94 4.12 12.15 -20.52
CA GLY A 94 4.41 11.55 -21.84
C GLY A 94 4.10 10.05 -21.90
N GLY A 95 5.14 9.24 -22.16
CA GLY A 95 5.02 7.79 -22.32
C GLY A 95 4.73 7.01 -21.03
N ASP A 96 4.93 7.62 -19.86
CA ASP A 96 4.82 6.93 -18.57
C ASP A 96 3.37 6.79 -18.09
N PHE A 97 2.41 7.51 -18.71
CA PHE A 97 1.00 7.46 -18.33
C PHE A 97 0.39 6.06 -18.45
N ALA A 98 0.71 5.34 -19.52
CA ALA A 98 0.20 3.98 -19.72
C ALA A 98 0.72 3.02 -18.64
N GLN A 99 1.99 3.18 -18.23
CA GLN A 99 2.58 2.39 -17.16
C GLN A 99 1.95 2.74 -15.80
N ALA A 100 1.84 4.02 -15.47
CA ALA A 100 1.19 4.49 -14.24
C ALA A 100 -0.25 3.99 -14.15
N LEU A 101 -1.01 4.05 -15.24
CA LEU A 101 -2.39 3.54 -15.27
C LEU A 101 -2.45 2.03 -15.05
N VAL A 102 -1.53 1.26 -15.63
CA VAL A 102 -1.46 -0.19 -15.41
C VAL A 102 -1.13 -0.50 -13.96
N LEU A 103 -0.15 0.18 -13.36
CA LEU A 103 0.21 -0.01 -11.96
C LEU A 103 -0.96 0.33 -11.02
N ALA A 104 -1.60 1.48 -11.24
CA ALA A 104 -2.77 1.92 -10.49
C ALA A 104 -3.90 0.88 -10.53
N VAL A 105 -4.25 0.37 -11.72
CA VAL A 105 -5.38 -0.55 -11.89
C VAL A 105 -5.07 -1.96 -11.42
N VAL A 106 -3.82 -2.43 -11.57
CA VAL A 106 -3.43 -3.82 -11.30
C VAL A 106 -2.93 -4.02 -9.87
N PHE A 107 -2.32 -3.02 -9.26
CA PHE A 107 -1.68 -3.14 -7.95
C PHE A 107 -2.32 -2.25 -6.89
N GLU A 108 -2.26 -0.93 -7.06
CA GLU A 108 -2.64 0.01 -6.01
C GLU A 108 -4.14 0.00 -5.71
N ILE A 109 -5.00 0.09 -6.73
CA ILE A 109 -6.46 0.06 -6.54
C ILE A 109 -6.92 -1.29 -5.94
N PRO A 110 -6.45 -2.46 -6.42
CA PRO A 110 -6.77 -3.74 -5.80
C PRO A 110 -6.29 -3.85 -4.34
N LEU A 111 -5.09 -3.34 -4.01
CA LEU A 111 -4.59 -3.29 -2.65
C LEU A 111 -5.43 -2.37 -1.76
N ALA A 112 -5.80 -1.20 -2.26
CA ALA A 112 -6.69 -0.27 -1.58
C ALA A 112 -8.05 -0.92 -1.29
N ALA A 113 -8.63 -1.59 -2.28
CA ALA A 113 -9.90 -2.31 -2.14
C ALA A 113 -9.80 -3.48 -1.14
N ALA A 114 -8.71 -4.24 -1.14
CA ALA A 114 -8.46 -5.31 -0.19
C ALA A 114 -8.38 -4.76 1.25
N CYS A 115 -7.62 -3.68 1.45
CA CYS A 115 -7.51 -3.01 2.76
C CYS A 115 -8.86 -2.46 3.22
N ALA A 116 -9.63 -1.81 2.35
CA ALA A 116 -10.98 -1.34 2.66
C ALA A 116 -11.93 -2.51 3.00
N GLY A 117 -11.82 -3.64 2.30
CA GLY A 117 -12.55 -4.87 2.61
C GLY A 117 -12.25 -5.38 4.01
N ILE A 118 -10.97 -5.39 4.41
CA ILE A 118 -10.54 -5.78 5.76
C ILE A 118 -11.08 -4.80 6.80
N ALA A 119 -11.03 -3.49 6.55
CA ALA A 119 -11.59 -2.47 7.44
C ALA A 119 -13.09 -2.70 7.69
N ARG A 120 -13.85 -3.01 6.63
CA ARG A 120 -15.29 -3.31 6.73
C ARG A 120 -15.57 -4.62 7.47
N GLN A 121 -14.75 -5.64 7.23
CA GLN A 121 -14.91 -6.92 7.90
C GLN A 121 -14.60 -6.79 9.39
N THR A 122 -13.48 -6.16 9.77
CA THR A 122 -13.07 -5.94 11.17
C THR A 122 -14.11 -5.18 12.00
N ALA A 123 -14.84 -4.23 11.41
CA ALA A 123 -15.97 -3.57 12.09
C ALA A 123 -17.03 -4.57 12.58
N ARG A 124 -17.37 -5.57 11.76
CA ARG A 124 -18.39 -6.57 12.10
C ARG A 124 -18.01 -7.51 13.25
N TRP A 125 -16.73 -7.63 13.60
CA TRP A 125 -16.30 -8.54 14.68
C TRP A 125 -16.55 -7.99 16.07
N TYR A 126 -16.79 -6.68 16.19
CA TYR A 126 -16.97 -5.99 17.47
C TYR A 126 -18.40 -5.46 17.68
N ASP A 127 -19.26 -5.56 16.66
CA ASP A 127 -20.68 -5.17 16.73
C ASP A 127 -21.63 -6.33 17.10
N VAL A 128 -21.09 -7.47 17.56
CA VAL A 128 -21.82 -8.65 18.11
C VAL A 128 -21.36 -8.94 19.52
#